data_AF-A0A6L7CKT0-F1
#
_entry.id   AF-A0A6L7CKT0-F1
#
_cell.length_a   1.000
_cell.length_b   1.000
_cell.length_c   1.000
_cell.angle_alpha   90.00
_cell.angle_beta   90.00
_cell.angle_gamma   90.00
#
_symmetry.space_group_name_H-M   'P 1'
#
loop_
_entity.id
_entity.type
_entity.pdbx_description
1 polymer ?
#
loop_
_entity_poly.entity_id
_entity_poly.type
_entity_poly.pdbx_seq_one_letter_code
_entity_poly.pdbx_strand_id
1 'polypeptide(L)'
;MSQVSLSQQLKEGNLFAEQCPSREVLKHVTSRWGVLILVALREGTHRFSDLRRKIGGVSEKMLAQSLQALEQDGFLNRIAYPVVPPHVE
;
A
#
# COMPACT_ATOMS: atom_id res chain seq x y z
N MET A 1 -6.09 -17.39 -35.33
CA MET A 1 -6.55 -17.03 -33.96
C MET A 1 -5.48 -16.11 -33.38
N SER A 2 -5.66 -14.80 -33.50
CA SER A 2 -4.62 -13.81 -33.22
C SER A 2 -4.35 -13.71 -31.71
N GLN A 3 -3.10 -13.94 -31.30
CA GLN A 3 -2.62 -13.69 -29.94
C GLN A 3 -2.64 -12.18 -29.68
N VAL A 4 -3.56 -11.73 -28.82
CA VAL A 4 -3.57 -10.36 -28.28
C VAL A 4 -2.39 -10.23 -27.31
N SER A 5 -1.59 -9.17 -27.43
CA SER A 5 -0.45 -8.97 -26.53
C SER A 5 -0.89 -8.57 -25.11
N LEU A 6 -0.07 -8.87 -24.10
CA LEU A 6 -0.35 -8.48 -22.71
C LEU A 6 -0.55 -6.95 -22.56
N SER A 7 0.19 -6.16 -23.36
CA SER A 7 0.03 -4.70 -23.40
C SER A 7 -1.30 -4.24 -24.01
N GLN A 8 -1.91 -5.03 -24.89
CA GLN A 8 -3.27 -4.78 -25.40
C GLN A 8 -4.36 -5.16 -24.38
N GLN A 9 -4.05 -6.03 -23.41
CA GLN A 9 -4.96 -6.37 -22.31
C GLN A 9 -4.94 -5.33 -21.18
N LEU A 10 -3.82 -4.61 -21.00
CA LEU A 10 -3.67 -3.57 -19.98
C LEU A 10 -4.10 -2.20 -20.55
N LYS A 11 -5.39 -1.88 -20.41
CA LYS A 11 -5.89 -0.54 -20.72
C LYS A 11 -5.34 0.48 -19.73
N GLU A 12 -4.94 1.65 -20.22
CA GLU A 12 -4.63 2.80 -19.37
C GLU A 12 -5.85 3.21 -18.53
N GLY A 13 -5.59 3.70 -17.32
CA GLY A 13 -6.65 4.13 -16.40
C GLY A 13 -7.32 5.43 -16.86
N ASN A 14 -8.65 5.47 -16.88
CA ASN A 14 -9.43 6.68 -17.12
C ASN A 14 -10.13 7.14 -15.84
N LEU A 15 -9.54 8.12 -15.14
CA LEU A 15 -10.09 8.66 -13.88
C LEU A 15 -11.46 9.34 -14.06
N PHE A 16 -11.80 9.81 -15.27
CA PHE A 16 -13.09 10.45 -15.53
C PHE A 16 -14.23 9.44 -15.73
N ALA A 17 -13.92 8.17 -16.02
CA ALA A 17 -14.92 7.11 -16.09
C ALA A 17 -15.34 6.66 -14.68
N GLU A 18 -16.65 6.54 -14.44
CA GLU A 18 -17.21 6.34 -13.10
C GLU A 18 -16.68 5.09 -12.38
N GLN A 19 -16.62 3.97 -13.11
CA GLN A 19 -16.28 2.64 -12.57
C GLN A 19 -14.83 2.25 -12.88
N CYS A 20 -13.95 3.21 -13.19
CA CYS A 20 -12.56 2.89 -13.50
C CYS A 20 -11.79 2.48 -12.24
N PRO A 21 -11.12 1.32 -12.21
CA PRO A 21 -10.33 0.87 -11.06
C PRO A 21 -9.21 1.84 -10.64
N SER A 22 -8.72 2.67 -11.57
CA SER A 22 -7.73 3.71 -11.29
C SER A 22 -8.18 4.71 -10.21
N ARG A 23 -9.49 4.87 -10.00
CA ARG A 23 -10.04 5.71 -8.92
C ARG A 23 -9.79 5.12 -7.54
N GLU A 24 -9.84 3.80 -7.38
CA GLU A 24 -9.55 3.18 -6.08
C GLU A 24 -8.06 3.29 -5.75
N VAL A 25 -7.19 3.09 -6.74
CA VAL A 25 -5.74 3.33 -6.58
C VAL A 25 -5.49 4.78 -6.15
N LEU A 26 -6.12 5.75 -6.82
CA LEU A 26 -6.02 7.16 -6.46
C LEU A 26 -6.47 7.39 -5.02
N LYS A 27 -7.63 6.85 -4.63
CA LYS A 27 -8.18 6.97 -3.28
C LYS A 27 -7.25 6.37 -2.22
N HIS A 28 -6.57 5.25 -2.50
CA HIS A 28 -5.60 4.67 -1.56
C HIS A 28 -4.41 5.61 -1.36
N VAL A 29 -3.80 6.10 -2.44
CA VAL A 29 -2.60 6.96 -2.35
C VAL A 29 -2.91 8.37 -1.83
N THR A 30 -4.12 8.89 -2.05
CA THR A 30 -4.55 10.20 -1.53
C THR A 30 -5.29 10.13 -0.20
N SER A 31 -5.48 8.94 0.37
CA SER A 31 -6.10 8.81 1.70
C SER A 31 -5.23 9.49 2.75
N ARG A 32 -5.86 9.94 3.85
CA ARG A 32 -5.17 10.62 4.98
C ARG A 32 -3.93 9.85 5.44
N TRP A 33 -4.02 8.52 5.54
CA TRP A 33 -2.93 7.68 5.99
C TRP A 33 -2.01 7.25 4.85
N GLY A 34 -2.56 7.00 3.65
CA GLY A 34 -1.78 6.57 2.48
C GLY A 34 -0.70 7.57 2.09
N VAL A 35 -1.04 8.87 2.03
CA VAL A 35 -0.06 9.93 1.75
C VAL A 35 1.06 9.94 2.79
N LEU A 36 0.72 9.84 4.08
CA LEU A 36 1.69 9.89 5.17
C LEU A 36 2.61 8.66 5.18
N ILE A 37 2.08 7.47 4.88
CA ILE A 37 2.85 6.24 4.74
C ILE A 37 3.85 6.38 3.60
N LEU A 38 3.37 6.80 2.41
CA LEU A 38 4.23 6.95 1.23
C LEU A 38 5.33 7.98 1.47
N VAL A 39 5.02 9.11 2.09
CA VAL A 39 6.01 10.13 2.45
C VAL A 39 7.03 9.59 3.46
N ALA A 40 6.58 8.89 4.50
CA ALA A 40 7.48 8.32 5.51
C ALA A 40 8.47 7.32 4.90
N LEU A 41 8.01 6.46 3.99
CA LEU A 41 8.83 5.44 3.35
C LEU A 41 9.84 5.98 2.32
N ARG A 42 9.76 7.26 1.94
CA ARG A 42 10.80 7.89 1.10
C ARG A 42 12.16 7.94 1.78
N GLU A 43 12.20 7.93 3.11
CA GLU A 43 13.43 7.92 3.90
C GLU A 43 14.05 6.51 4.03
N GLY A 44 13.31 5.46 3.66
CA GLY A 44 13.78 4.08 3.67
C GLY A 44 12.79 3.11 4.31
N THR A 45 13.31 1.92 4.63
CA THR A 45 12.52 0.83 5.23
C THR A 45 12.12 1.18 6.66
N HIS A 46 10.84 0.99 7.00
CA HIS A 46 10.31 1.20 8.34
C HIS A 46 9.62 -0.05 8.87
N ARG A 47 9.73 -0.29 10.18
CA ARG A 47 8.87 -1.28 10.86
C ARG A 47 7.47 -0.71 11.04
N PHE A 48 6.49 -1.59 11.26
CA PHE A 48 5.12 -1.20 11.54
C PHE A 48 5.00 -0.23 12.73
N SER A 49 5.73 -0.52 13.82
CA SER A 49 5.79 0.34 15.01
C SER A 49 6.31 1.74 14.71
N ASP A 50 7.32 1.83 13.83
CA ASP A 50 7.98 3.09 13.50
C ASP A 50 7.06 3.98 12.68
N LEU A 51 6.37 3.40 11.68
CA LEU A 51 5.35 4.10 10.89
C LEU A 51 4.23 4.61 11.79
N ARG A 52 3.71 3.77 12.69
CA ARG A 52 2.63 4.16 13.61
C ARG A 52 3.04 5.35 14.49
N ARG A 53 4.25 5.29 15.06
CA ARG A 53 4.79 6.36 15.91
C ARG A 53 5.05 7.64 15.13
N LYS A 54 5.61 7.53 13.92
CA LYS A 54 5.94 8.68 13.07
C LYS A 54 4.69 9.40 12.55
N ILE A 55 3.65 8.64 12.18
CA ILE A 55 2.40 9.19 11.66
C ILE A 55 1.59 9.87 12.78
N GLY A 56 1.49 9.23 13.95
CA GLY A 56 0.74 9.77 15.09
C GLY A 56 -0.78 9.79 14.87
N GLY A 57 -1.56 9.39 15.88
CA GLY A 57 -3.03 9.45 15.82
C GLY A 57 -3.71 8.45 14.87
N VAL A 58 -2.96 7.58 14.19
CA VAL A 58 -3.50 6.44 13.42
C VAL A 58 -3.70 5.23 14.35
N SER A 59 -4.85 4.57 14.25
CA SER A 59 -5.08 3.30 14.94
C SER A 59 -4.34 2.16 14.23
N GLU A 60 -3.98 1.10 14.97
CA GLU A 60 -3.29 -0.06 14.38
C GLU A 60 -4.10 -0.67 13.23
N LYS A 61 -5.42 -0.80 13.41
CA LYS A 61 -6.33 -1.31 12.38
C LYS A 61 -6.28 -0.46 11.12
N MET A 62 -6.31 0.87 11.24
CA MET A 62 -6.29 1.76 10.08
C MET A 62 -4.93 1.75 9.39
N LEU A 63 -3.84 1.73 10.15
CA LEU A 63 -2.51 1.60 9.57
C LEU A 63 -2.34 0.27 8.82
N ALA A 64 -2.76 -0.84 9.42
CA ALA A 64 -2.70 -2.16 8.80
C ALA A 64 -3.54 -2.21 7.51
N GLN A 65 -4.75 -1.67 7.53
CA GLN A 65 -5.62 -1.62 6.36
C GLN A 65 -5.03 -0.76 5.23
N SER A 66 -4.49 0.41 5.55
CA SER A 66 -3.85 1.27 4.54
C SER A 66 -2.58 0.64 3.96
N LEU A 67 -1.75 -0.01 4.79
CA LEU A 67 -0.58 -0.75 4.32
C LEU A 67 -0.97 -1.92 3.41
N GLN A 68 -2.01 -2.66 3.77
CA GLN A 68 -2.51 -3.77 2.95
C GLN A 68 -3.04 -3.29 1.60
N ALA A 69 -3.79 -2.18 1.55
CA ALA A 69 -4.27 -1.62 0.30
C ALA A 69 -3.10 -1.18 -0.61
N LEU A 70 -2.12 -0.47 -0.06
CA LEU A 70 -0.95 -0.02 -0.82
C LEU A 70 -0.03 -1.18 -1.24
N GLU A 71 0.05 -2.26 -0.45
CA GLU A 71 0.74 -3.51 -0.83
C GLU A 71 0.01 -4.20 -2.01
N GLN A 72 -1.31 -4.29 -1.95
CA GLN A 72 -2.13 -4.86 -3.04
C GLN A 72 -2.06 -4.07 -4.34
N ASP A 73 -1.97 -2.75 -4.24
CA ASP A 73 -1.75 -1.87 -5.41
C ASP A 73 -0.31 -1.96 -5.96
N GLY A 74 0.61 -2.62 -5.23
CA GLY A 74 2.01 -2.81 -5.63
C GLY A 74 2.94 -1.65 -5.26
N PHE A 75 2.52 -0.72 -4.41
CA PHE A 75 3.38 0.40 -3.96
C PHE A 75 4.37 -0.01 -2.87
N LEU A 76 4.06 -1.06 -2.10
CA LEU A 76 4.83 -1.46 -0.93
C LEU A 76 5.34 -2.90 -1.04
N ASN A 77 6.58 -3.11 -0.60
CA ASN A 77 7.11 -4.44 -0.35
C ASN A 77 7.05 -4.72 1.15
N ARG A 78 6.20 -5.68 1.56
CA ARG A 78 6.09 -6.11 2.95
C ARG A 78 6.91 -7.38 3.17
N ILE A 79 7.87 -7.31 4.10
CA ILE A 79 8.68 -8.46 4.49
C ILE A 79 8.29 -8.84 5.93
N ALA A 80 7.70 -10.02 6.08
CA ALA A 80 7.45 -10.59 7.40
C ALA A 80 8.72 -11.33 7.85
N TYR A 81 9.28 -10.91 8.98
CA TYR A 81 10.39 -11.61 9.61
C TYR A 81 9.81 -12.55 10.67
N PRO A 82 9.76 -13.88 10.44
CA PRO A 82 9.39 -14.83 11.47
C PRO A 82 10.53 -14.88 12.48
N VAL A 83 10.42 -14.10 13.56
CA VAL A 83 11.38 -14.18 14.66
C VAL A 83 10.97 -15.34 15.58
N VAL A 84 11.83 -16.36 15.64
CA VAL A 84 11.86 -17.45 16.62
C VAL A 84 13.17 -17.23 17.38
N PRO A 85 13.22 -17.14 18.73
CA PRO A 85 12.37 -17.80 19.72
C PRO A 85 11.49 -16.86 20.57
N PRO A 86 10.52 -17.40 21.33
CA PRO A 86 9.84 -16.64 22.38
C PRO A 86 10.89 -16.17 23.39
N HIS A 87 10.99 -14.85 23.60
CA HIS A 87 11.69 -14.36 24.78
C HIS A 87 10.91 -14.83 26.00
N VAL A 88 11.59 -15.62 26.83
CA VAL A 88 11.16 -16.00 28.17
C VAL A 88 12.02 -15.18 29.13
N GLU A 89 11.38 -14.24 29.84
CA GLU A 89 11.62 -13.84 31.23
C GLU A 89 10.39 -13.08 31.74
#